data_AF-A0A437BY85-F1
#
_entry.id   AF-A0A437BY85-F1
#
_cell.length_a   1.000
_cell.length_b   1.000
_cell.length_c   1.000
_cell.angle_alpha   90.00
_cell.angle_beta   90.00
_cell.angle_gamma   90.00
#
_symmetry.space_group_name_H-M   'P 1'
#
loop_
_entity.id
_entity.type
_entity.pdbx_description
1 polymer ?
#
loop_
_entity_poly.entity_id
_entity_poly.type
_entity_poly.pdbx_seq_one_letter_code
_entity_poly.pdbx_strand_id
1 'polypeptide(L)'
;MRVSFDRLLSLPLLLLPALREAARRTSGLKIKLLPESSSLFPLPDNYLWQPPTSSPVLKNGEKEEVEKEIILKLLLSLHNHLAVVAGQHDCGDLQHPNRSLTMKQSSTYLQAQNQEFGPLTLEALEWIIRTDQDVGFRLLGEDPHVPVTDISEISQLESTRPRMPLTCRLRRAFLTVGSKVLLVAAGE
;
A
#
# COMPACT_ATOMS: atom_id res chain seq x y z
N MET A 1 1.68 31.65 19.41
CA MET A 1 1.47 31.42 20.85
C MET A 1 2.67 30.65 21.38
N ARG A 2 3.50 31.27 22.23
CA ARG A 2 4.63 30.63 22.91
C ARG A 2 4.14 30.16 24.28
N VAL A 3 4.25 28.87 24.58
CA VAL A 3 3.91 28.34 25.91
C VAL A 3 5.21 28.26 26.72
N SER A 4 5.25 29.02 27.81
CA SER A 4 6.37 29.11 28.76
C SER A 4 6.60 27.77 29.45
N PHE A 5 7.86 27.36 29.53
CA PHE A 5 8.32 26.08 30.07
C PHE A 5 8.90 26.25 31.49
N ASP A 6 8.17 26.96 32.37
CA ASP A 6 8.68 27.35 33.69
C ASP A 6 8.03 26.64 34.89
N ARG A 7 7.49 25.43 34.69
CA ARG A 7 6.95 24.62 35.81
C ARG A 7 7.35 23.15 35.75
N LEU A 8 8.64 22.87 35.64
CA LEU A 8 9.18 21.50 35.81
C LEU A 8 10.38 21.39 36.77
N LEU A 9 10.68 22.45 37.53
CA LEU A 9 11.66 22.37 38.64
C LEU A 9 10.95 22.36 40.00
N SER A 10 10.37 21.21 40.34
CA SER A 10 10.12 20.81 41.73
C SER A 10 9.93 19.29 41.77
N LEU A 11 11.01 18.57 41.48
CA LEU A 11 11.14 17.15 41.78
C LEU A 11 12.35 16.97 42.72
N PRO A 12 12.18 16.22 43.82
CA PRO A 12 13.17 16.15 44.90
C PRO A 12 14.45 15.44 44.46
N LEU A 13 15.58 15.98 44.91
CA LEU A 13 16.96 15.64 44.55
C LEU A 13 17.44 14.22 44.98
N LEU A 14 16.54 13.28 45.28
CA LEU A 14 16.88 11.96 45.84
C LEU A 14 16.79 10.79 44.86
N LEU A 15 16.36 11.01 43.61
CA LEU A 15 16.30 9.96 42.56
C LEU A 15 17.46 10.00 41.54
N LEU A 16 18.38 10.96 41.70
CA LEU A 16 19.57 11.12 40.85
C LEU A 16 20.50 9.89 40.81
N PRO A 17 20.74 9.11 41.88
CA PRO A 17 21.65 7.96 41.78
C PRO A 17 21.05 6.79 40.99
N ALA A 18 19.74 6.56 41.04
CA ALA A 18 19.08 5.47 40.30
C ALA A 18 19.04 5.73 38.78
N LEU A 19 18.83 6.98 38.37
CA LEU A 19 18.88 7.37 36.96
C LEU A 19 20.31 7.35 36.38
N ARG A 20 21.32 7.60 37.22
CA ARG A 20 22.73 7.57 36.81
C ARG A 20 23.23 6.14 36.53
N GLU A 21 22.68 5.15 37.21
CA GLU A 21 23.02 3.74 36.99
C GLU A 21 22.27 3.14 35.78
N ALA A 22 21.03 3.58 35.54
CA ALA A 22 20.29 3.23 34.32
C ALA A 22 20.95 3.78 33.05
N ALA A 23 21.48 5.01 33.10
CA ALA A 23 22.21 5.62 31.98
C ALA A 23 23.59 4.99 31.72
N ARG A 24 24.20 4.34 32.73
CA ARG A 24 25.50 3.67 32.57
C ARG A 24 25.37 2.26 31.95
N ARG A 25 24.19 1.64 31.99
CA ARG A 25 23.92 0.35 31.32
C ARG A 25 23.58 0.46 29.83
N THR A 26 23.22 1.65 29.34
CA THR A 26 22.86 1.87 27.93
C THR A 26 24.05 2.31 27.07
N SER A 27 25.24 2.51 27.66
CA SER A 27 26.47 2.92 26.97
C SER A 27 27.09 1.86 26.05
N GLY A 28 26.49 0.65 26.00
CA GLY A 28 26.79 -0.38 24.98
C GLY A 28 25.85 -0.36 23.77
N LEU A 29 24.78 0.43 23.78
CA LEU A 29 23.83 0.48 22.65
C LEU A 29 24.33 1.49 21.62
N LYS A 30 25.19 1.01 20.71
CA LYS A 30 25.60 1.74 19.52
C LYS A 30 24.41 1.87 18.59
N ILE A 31 23.52 2.83 18.86
CA ILE A 31 22.53 3.29 17.88
C ILE A 31 23.36 3.95 16.78
N LYS A 32 23.70 3.17 15.76
CA LYS A 32 24.11 3.74 14.48
C LYS A 32 22.92 4.57 14.01
N LEU A 33 23.00 5.89 14.20
CA LEU A 33 22.24 6.80 13.36
C LEU A 33 22.69 6.50 11.93
N LEU A 34 21.85 5.77 11.20
CA LEU A 34 21.94 5.71 9.76
C LEU A 34 21.62 7.11 9.20
N PRO A 35 22.33 7.51 8.15
CA PRO A 35 22.30 8.87 7.65
C PRO A 35 20.90 9.21 7.11
N GLU A 36 20.58 10.49 7.21
CA GLU A 36 19.55 11.14 6.42
C GLU A 36 19.72 10.85 4.93
N SER A 37 18.58 10.81 4.24
CA SER A 37 18.35 10.72 2.80
C SER A 37 18.15 9.32 2.20
N SER A 38 17.10 9.28 1.36
CA SER A 38 16.68 8.19 0.46
C SER A 38 15.75 7.16 1.09
N SER A 39 14.49 7.24 0.65
CA SER A 39 13.52 6.16 0.57
C SER A 39 14.17 4.80 0.27
N LEU A 40 14.51 4.01 1.30
CA LEU A 40 15.18 2.73 1.08
C LEU A 40 14.83 1.71 2.18
N PHE A 41 13.54 1.38 2.29
CA PHE A 41 13.19 0.00 2.60
C PHE A 41 12.75 -0.62 1.27
N PRO A 42 13.58 -1.48 0.63
CA PRO A 42 13.08 -2.28 -0.46
C PRO A 42 11.94 -3.12 0.11
N LEU A 43 10.75 -2.99 -0.49
CA LEU A 43 9.66 -3.90 -0.20
C LEU A 43 10.19 -5.32 -0.47
N PRO A 44 9.92 -6.30 0.41
CA PRO A 44 10.31 -7.70 0.17
C PRO A 44 9.94 -8.15 -1.24
N ASP A 45 10.74 -9.01 -1.87
CA ASP A 45 10.53 -9.47 -3.26
C ASP A 45 9.14 -10.08 -3.52
N ASN A 46 8.43 -10.47 -2.47
CA ASN A 46 7.03 -10.95 -2.51
C ASN A 46 5.99 -9.83 -2.78
N TYR A 47 6.41 -8.57 -2.84
CA TYR A 47 5.62 -7.40 -3.27
C TYR A 47 6.01 -6.92 -4.66
N LEU A 48 6.98 -7.55 -5.32
CA LEU A 48 7.29 -7.26 -6.70
C LEU A 48 6.12 -7.83 -7.51
N TRP A 49 5.28 -6.93 -8.03
CA TRP A 49 4.25 -7.31 -8.98
C TRP A 49 4.90 -8.16 -10.07
N GLN A 50 4.45 -9.41 -10.19
CA GLN A 50 4.93 -10.30 -11.23
C GLN A 50 4.10 -9.98 -12.47
N PRO A 51 4.73 -9.56 -13.58
CA PRO A 51 4.00 -9.42 -14.82
C PRO A 51 3.38 -10.76 -15.16
N PRO A 52 2.19 -10.73 -15.76
CA PRO A 52 1.53 -11.97 -16.07
C PRO A 52 2.36 -12.74 -17.11
N THR A 53 2.45 -14.05 -16.89
CA THR A 53 3.39 -14.96 -17.57
C THR A 53 3.00 -15.27 -19.00
N SER A 54 1.73 -15.06 -19.34
CA SER A 54 1.25 -15.03 -20.71
C SER A 54 1.17 -13.57 -21.15
N SER A 55 1.54 -13.25 -22.38
CA SER A 55 1.27 -11.91 -22.93
C SER A 55 -0.17 -11.86 -23.47
N PRO A 56 -0.80 -10.67 -23.49
CA PRO A 56 -1.92 -10.43 -24.40
C PRO A 56 -1.40 -10.61 -25.83
N VAL A 57 -1.62 -11.80 -26.39
CA VAL A 57 -1.12 -12.17 -27.72
C VAL A 57 -1.94 -11.42 -28.77
N LEU A 58 -1.40 -10.30 -29.24
CA LEU A 58 -1.74 -9.73 -30.55
C LEU A 58 -0.73 -10.27 -31.56
N LYS A 59 -1.19 -10.81 -32.71
CA LYS A 59 -0.33 -11.55 -33.64
C LYS A 59 0.56 -10.63 -34.50
N ASN A 60 1.89 -10.80 -34.39
CA ASN A 60 2.99 -10.53 -35.33
C ASN A 60 3.31 -9.07 -35.72
N GLY A 61 4.42 -8.53 -35.18
CA GLY A 61 5.24 -7.50 -35.82
C GLY A 61 6.00 -6.58 -34.86
N GLU A 62 7.01 -5.84 -35.33
CA GLU A 62 7.87 -4.93 -34.54
C GLU A 62 7.12 -3.79 -33.80
N LYS A 63 5.87 -3.49 -34.21
CA LYS A 63 4.95 -2.59 -33.48
C LYS A 63 4.37 -3.19 -32.20
N GLU A 64 4.36 -4.52 -32.09
CA GLU A 64 3.75 -5.29 -31.00
C GLU A 64 4.57 -5.20 -29.71
N GLU A 65 5.89 -5.09 -29.81
CA GLU A 65 6.75 -4.95 -28.61
C GLU A 65 6.46 -3.64 -27.88
N VAL A 66 6.20 -2.57 -28.64
CA VAL A 66 5.78 -1.28 -28.11
C VAL A 66 4.39 -1.38 -27.47
N GLU A 67 3.41 -2.00 -28.13
CA GLU A 67 2.06 -2.20 -27.56
C GLU A 67 2.08 -3.06 -26.29
N LYS A 68 2.89 -4.13 -26.28
CA LYS A 68 3.11 -4.96 -25.08
C LYS A 68 3.69 -4.15 -23.94
N GLU A 69 4.69 -3.32 -24.21
CA GLU A 69 5.28 -2.45 -23.19
C GLU A 69 4.24 -1.46 -22.64
N ILE A 70 3.40 -0.90 -23.50
CA ILE A 70 2.31 0.01 -23.10
C ILE A 70 1.28 -0.74 -22.23
N ILE A 71 0.85 -1.94 -22.62
CA ILE A 71 -0.10 -2.73 -21.82
C ILE A 71 0.50 -3.12 -20.47
N LEU A 72 1.77 -3.54 -20.43
CA LEU A 72 2.45 -3.87 -19.18
C LEU A 72 2.56 -2.64 -18.27
N LYS A 73 2.89 -1.46 -18.82
CA LYS A 73 2.89 -0.20 -18.08
C LYS A 73 1.50 0.18 -17.58
N LEU A 74 0.46 -0.04 -18.38
CA LEU A 74 -0.94 0.18 -18.01
C LEU A 74 -1.33 -0.70 -16.82
N LEU A 75 -1.09 -2.00 -16.91
CA LEU A 75 -1.40 -2.97 -15.85
C LEU A 75 -0.63 -2.68 -14.57
N LEU A 76 0.66 -2.34 -14.68
CA LEU A 76 1.50 -1.95 -13.54
C LEU A 76 0.99 -0.67 -12.88
N SER A 77 0.62 0.33 -13.68
CA SER A 77 0.06 1.60 -13.19
C SER A 77 -1.25 1.36 -12.43
N LEU A 78 -2.15 0.57 -13.02
CA LEU A 78 -3.43 0.20 -12.41
C LEU A 78 -3.22 -0.58 -11.10
N HIS A 79 -2.34 -1.58 -11.10
CA HIS A 79 -1.99 -2.36 -9.92
C HIS A 79 -1.49 -1.47 -8.78
N ASN A 80 -0.52 -0.59 -9.07
CA ASN A 80 0.05 0.31 -8.07
C ASN A 80 -1.00 1.26 -7.50
N HIS A 81 -1.88 1.81 -8.34
CA HIS A 81 -2.92 2.71 -7.91
C HIS A 81 -3.95 2.02 -7.01
N LEU A 82 -4.46 0.86 -7.43
CA LEU A 82 -5.39 0.06 -6.63
C LEU A 82 -4.77 -0.37 -5.29
N ALA A 83 -3.49 -0.74 -5.29
CA ALA A 83 -2.78 -1.12 -4.07
C ALA A 83 -2.71 0.06 -3.08
N VAL A 84 -2.48 1.29 -3.56
CA VAL A 84 -2.48 2.50 -2.72
C VAL A 84 -3.88 2.80 -2.19
N VAL A 85 -4.92 2.76 -3.03
CA VAL A 85 -6.30 3.03 -2.61
C VAL A 85 -6.77 2.05 -1.54
N ALA A 86 -6.57 0.74 -1.77
CA ALA A 86 -6.90 -0.28 -0.78
C ALA A 86 -6.08 -0.12 0.50
N GLY A 87 -4.79 0.25 0.38
CA GLY A 87 -3.92 0.52 1.53
C GLY A 87 -4.34 1.74 2.36
N GLN A 88 -4.78 2.82 1.72
CA GLN A 88 -5.29 4.02 2.40
C GLN A 88 -6.62 3.74 3.10
N HIS A 89 -7.52 3.02 2.44
CA HIS A 89 -8.77 2.56 3.01
C HIS A 89 -8.54 1.69 4.26
N ASP A 90 -7.68 0.67 4.16
CA ASP A 90 -7.33 -0.22 5.29
C ASP A 90 -6.66 0.53 6.46
N CYS A 91 -6.09 1.70 6.20
CA CYS A 91 -5.49 2.58 7.19
C CYS A 91 -6.45 3.61 7.80
N GLY A 92 -7.71 3.62 7.36
CA GLY A 92 -8.77 4.50 7.85
C GLY A 92 -8.69 5.93 7.31
N ASP A 93 -8.22 6.12 6.07
CA ASP A 93 -8.23 7.42 5.42
C ASP A 93 -9.67 7.82 4.99
N LEU A 94 -10.14 8.98 5.48
CA LEU A 94 -11.47 9.51 5.18
C LEU A 94 -11.64 9.91 3.71
N GLN A 95 -10.54 10.16 2.99
CA GLN A 95 -10.59 10.49 1.55
C GLN A 95 -10.82 9.25 0.68
N HIS A 96 -10.58 8.05 1.22
CA HIS A 96 -10.71 6.78 0.51
C HIS A 96 -11.74 5.89 1.23
N PRO A 97 -13.04 6.28 1.24
CA PRO A 97 -14.07 5.56 1.97
C PRO A 97 -14.36 4.17 1.39
N ASN A 98 -14.00 3.93 0.13
CA ASN A 98 -14.17 2.65 -0.54
C ASN A 98 -12.81 2.00 -0.77
N ARG A 99 -12.76 0.68 -0.57
CA ARG A 99 -11.57 -0.14 -0.85
C ARG A 99 -11.35 -0.37 -2.35
N SER A 100 -12.42 -0.27 -3.13
CA SER A 100 -12.49 -0.51 -4.57
C SER A 100 -12.70 0.80 -5.35
N LEU A 101 -12.35 0.78 -6.63
CA LEU A 101 -12.59 1.86 -7.59
C LEU A 101 -13.60 1.46 -8.65
N THR A 102 -14.46 2.38 -9.06
CA THR A 102 -15.33 2.15 -10.23
C THR A 102 -14.53 2.08 -11.53
N MET A 103 -15.07 1.41 -12.54
CA MET A 103 -14.49 1.40 -13.89
C MET A 103 -14.22 2.81 -14.43
N LYS A 104 -15.14 3.74 -14.19
CA LYS A 104 -14.99 5.15 -14.60
C LYS A 104 -13.81 5.83 -13.90
N GLN A 105 -13.65 5.65 -12.58
CA GLN A 105 -12.52 6.23 -11.84
C GLN A 105 -11.18 5.66 -12.33
N SER A 106 -11.13 4.35 -12.53
CA SER A 106 -9.92 3.65 -13.01
C SER A 106 -9.53 4.11 -14.42
N SER A 107 -10.50 4.21 -15.33
CA SER A 107 -10.29 4.72 -16.69
C SER A 107 -9.80 6.18 -16.68
N THR A 108 -10.42 7.02 -15.84
CA THR A 108 -10.00 8.43 -15.69
C THR A 108 -8.57 8.55 -15.19
N TYR A 109 -8.19 7.72 -14.19
CA TYR A 109 -6.82 7.68 -13.68
C TYR A 109 -5.83 7.26 -14.76
N LEU A 110 -6.12 6.18 -15.51
CA LEU A 110 -5.24 5.68 -16.56
C LEU A 110 -5.06 6.70 -17.69
N GLN A 111 -6.14 7.35 -18.15
CA GLN A 111 -6.05 8.41 -19.16
C GLN A 111 -5.20 9.61 -18.69
N ALA A 112 -5.26 9.95 -17.40
CA ALA A 112 -4.42 10.99 -16.82
C ALA A 112 -2.93 10.61 -16.74
N GLN A 113 -2.61 9.31 -16.71
CA GLN A 113 -1.23 8.83 -16.71
C GLN A 113 -0.63 8.76 -18.11
N ASN A 114 -1.37 8.19 -19.07
CA ASN A 114 -0.98 8.15 -20.48
C ASN A 114 -2.23 8.06 -21.36
N GLN A 115 -2.33 8.93 -22.36
CA GLN A 115 -3.44 8.95 -23.31
C GLN A 115 -3.53 7.65 -24.14
N GLU A 116 -2.40 6.96 -24.34
CA GLU A 116 -2.31 5.67 -25.03
C GLU A 116 -2.96 4.52 -24.24
N PHE A 117 -3.17 4.67 -22.92
CA PHE A 117 -3.80 3.63 -22.12
C PHE A 117 -5.29 3.46 -22.42
N GLY A 118 -5.96 4.53 -22.86
CA GLY A 118 -7.39 4.52 -23.14
C GLY A 118 -7.85 3.35 -24.02
N PRO A 119 -7.37 3.24 -25.28
CA PRO A 119 -7.79 2.19 -26.20
C PRO A 119 -7.44 0.77 -25.72
N LEU A 120 -6.34 0.63 -24.97
CA LEU A 120 -5.82 -0.67 -24.52
C LEU A 120 -6.41 -1.15 -23.19
N THR A 121 -7.12 -0.28 -22.45
CA THR A 121 -7.63 -0.63 -21.12
C THR A 121 -8.64 -1.78 -21.18
N LEU A 122 -9.60 -1.73 -22.11
CA LEU A 122 -10.63 -2.77 -22.22
C LEU A 122 -10.04 -4.10 -22.67
N GLU A 123 -9.12 -4.07 -23.63
CA GLU A 123 -8.44 -5.27 -24.13
C GLU A 123 -7.57 -5.93 -23.06
N ALA A 124 -6.84 -5.14 -22.28
CA ALA A 124 -6.05 -5.64 -21.17
C ALA A 124 -6.94 -6.32 -20.09
N LEU A 125 -8.12 -5.76 -19.81
CA LEU A 125 -9.06 -6.32 -18.83
C LEU A 125 -9.76 -7.58 -19.35
N GLU A 126 -10.19 -7.59 -20.62
CA GLU A 126 -10.74 -8.79 -21.28
C GLU A 126 -9.75 -9.95 -21.21
N TRP A 127 -8.48 -9.65 -21.44
CA TRP A 127 -7.44 -10.64 -21.41
C TRP A 127 -7.22 -11.22 -20.01
N ILE A 128 -7.31 -10.41 -18.95
CA ILE A 128 -7.25 -10.89 -17.56
C ILE A 128 -8.41 -11.85 -17.27
N ILE A 129 -9.63 -11.50 -17.69
CA ILE A 129 -10.81 -12.38 -17.52
C ILE A 129 -10.59 -13.72 -18.24
N ARG A 130 -10.08 -13.68 -19.47
CA ARG A 130 -9.86 -14.90 -20.27
C ARG A 130 -8.77 -15.81 -19.74
N THR A 131 -7.73 -15.24 -19.14
CA THR A 131 -6.56 -16.01 -18.67
C THR A 131 -6.70 -16.51 -17.25
N ASP A 132 -7.70 -16.03 -16.49
CA ASP A 132 -7.92 -16.34 -15.07
C ASP A 132 -6.62 -16.19 -14.23
N GLN A 133 -5.79 -15.20 -14.59
CA GLN A 133 -4.48 -15.00 -14.00
C GLN A 133 -4.53 -13.96 -12.87
N ASP A 134 -3.93 -14.26 -11.70
CA ASP A 134 -3.78 -13.29 -10.61
C ASP A 134 -2.76 -12.21 -10.98
N VAL A 135 -3.26 -11.04 -11.37
CA VAL A 135 -2.48 -9.83 -11.65
C VAL A 135 -2.32 -8.91 -10.43
N GLY A 136 -2.70 -9.38 -9.24
CA GLY A 136 -2.62 -8.60 -8.00
C GLY A 136 -3.79 -7.62 -7.78
N PHE A 137 -4.85 -7.74 -8.58
CA PHE A 137 -6.13 -7.07 -8.38
C PHE A 137 -7.26 -7.94 -8.95
N ARG A 138 -8.46 -7.78 -8.42
CA ARG A 138 -9.69 -8.49 -8.81
C ARG A 138 -10.66 -7.56 -9.50
N LEU A 139 -11.42 -8.13 -10.42
CA LEU A 139 -12.54 -7.49 -11.11
C LEU A 139 -13.81 -7.87 -10.36
N LEU A 140 -14.66 -6.89 -10.05
CA LEU A 140 -15.88 -7.06 -9.29
C LEU A 140 -17.08 -6.76 -10.19
N GLY A 141 -18.06 -7.66 -10.14
CA GLY A 141 -19.34 -7.53 -10.82
C GLY A 141 -20.36 -6.77 -9.97
N GLU A 142 -21.65 -7.00 -10.24
CA GLU A 142 -22.72 -6.53 -9.37
C GLU A 142 -22.74 -7.28 -8.03
N ASP A 143 -22.45 -8.58 -8.06
CA ASP A 143 -22.18 -9.39 -6.87
C ASP A 143 -20.65 -9.56 -6.68
N PRO A 144 -20.07 -9.09 -5.55
CA PRO A 144 -18.64 -9.23 -5.28
C PRO A 144 -18.19 -10.68 -5.00
N HIS A 145 -19.11 -11.62 -4.83
CA HIS A 145 -18.81 -13.04 -4.60
C HIS A 145 -18.77 -13.87 -5.88
N VAL A 146 -19.27 -13.34 -7.00
CA VAL A 146 -19.31 -14.03 -8.29
C VAL A 146 -18.14 -13.55 -9.15
N PRO A 147 -17.32 -14.44 -9.73
CA PRO A 147 -16.26 -14.04 -10.63
C PRO A 147 -16.85 -13.44 -11.91
N VAL A 148 -16.24 -12.35 -12.37
CA VAL A 148 -16.68 -11.65 -13.59
C VAL A 148 -16.31 -12.48 -14.81
N THR A 149 -17.28 -12.74 -15.69
CA THR A 149 -17.07 -13.53 -16.92
C THR A 149 -17.06 -12.69 -18.20
N ASP A 150 -17.63 -11.49 -18.14
CA ASP A 150 -17.65 -10.54 -19.26
C ASP A 150 -17.20 -9.13 -18.83
N ILE A 151 -16.60 -8.38 -19.75
CA ILE A 151 -16.14 -7.00 -19.53
C ILE A 151 -17.31 -6.10 -19.15
N SER A 152 -18.49 -6.32 -19.73
CA SER A 152 -19.68 -5.51 -19.45
C SER A 152 -20.19 -5.67 -18.01
N GLU A 153 -19.83 -6.76 -17.34
CA GLU A 153 -20.20 -7.02 -15.95
C GLU A 153 -19.27 -6.30 -14.96
N ILE A 154 -18.11 -5.79 -15.40
CA ILE A 154 -17.14 -5.14 -14.51
C ILE A 154 -17.73 -3.82 -14.00
N SER A 155 -18.07 -3.78 -12.72
CA SER A 155 -18.53 -2.57 -12.04
C SER A 155 -17.35 -1.84 -11.38
N GLN A 156 -16.48 -2.62 -10.71
CA GLN A 156 -15.42 -2.12 -9.86
C GLN A 156 -14.15 -2.95 -9.95
N LEU A 157 -13.02 -2.35 -9.59
CA LEU A 157 -11.73 -3.02 -9.45
C LEU A 157 -11.24 -2.85 -8.02
N GLU A 158 -10.64 -3.91 -7.48
CA GLU A 158 -10.11 -3.90 -6.12
C GLU A 158 -8.75 -4.58 -6.08
N SER A 159 -7.80 -4.02 -5.31
CA SER A 159 -6.51 -4.68 -5.11
C SER A 159 -6.65 -5.92 -4.21
N THR A 160 -5.99 -7.01 -4.59
CA THR A 160 -5.81 -8.18 -3.71
C THR A 160 -4.60 -7.99 -2.78
N ARG A 161 -3.71 -7.03 -3.08
CA ARG A 161 -2.46 -6.76 -2.36
C ARG A 161 -2.34 -5.29 -1.95
N PRO A 162 -3.00 -4.85 -0.85
CA PRO A 162 -2.97 -3.47 -0.41
C PRO A 162 -1.58 -3.01 0.04
N ARG A 163 -1.18 -1.81 -0.38
CA ARG A 163 0.09 -1.17 -0.04
C ARG A 163 -0.10 -0.16 1.09
N MET A 164 0.11 -0.60 2.32
CA MET A 164 0.02 0.28 3.49
C MET A 164 1.30 1.10 3.72
N PRO A 165 1.20 2.41 4.00
CA PRO A 165 2.35 3.23 4.37
C PRO A 165 2.95 2.78 5.71
N LEU A 166 4.25 3.04 5.89
CA LEU A 166 4.98 2.65 7.11
C LEU A 166 4.35 3.23 8.38
N THR A 167 3.86 4.47 8.34
CA THR A 167 3.19 5.14 9.46
C THR A 167 1.97 4.36 9.94
N CYS A 168 1.16 3.85 9.00
CA CYS A 168 0.01 3.02 9.32
C CYS A 168 0.41 1.66 9.90
N ARG A 169 1.43 1.01 9.31
CA ARG A 169 1.96 -0.25 9.84
C ARG A 169 2.47 -0.09 11.28
N LEU A 170 3.23 0.97 11.54
CA LEU A 170 3.72 1.30 12.88
C LEU A 170 2.58 1.63 13.83
N ARG A 171 1.62 2.48 13.44
CA ARG A 171 0.45 2.81 14.26
C ARG A 171 -0.31 1.56 14.70
N ARG A 172 -0.59 0.63 13.77
CA ARG A 172 -1.25 -0.64 14.08
C ARG A 172 -0.41 -1.51 15.03
N ALA A 173 0.90 -1.58 14.81
CA ALA A 173 1.80 -2.31 15.69
C ALA A 173 1.81 -1.73 17.11
N PHE A 174 1.96 -0.41 17.25
CA PHE A 174 1.94 0.28 18.54
C PHE A 174 0.60 0.12 19.26
N LEU A 175 -0.52 0.26 18.55
CA LEU A 175 -1.85 0.07 19.15
C LEU A 175 -2.06 -1.37 19.62
N THR A 176 -1.57 -2.35 18.87
CA THR A 176 -1.69 -3.77 19.21
C THR A 176 -0.81 -4.14 20.41
N VAL A 177 0.44 -3.67 20.44
CA VAL A 177 1.34 -3.90 21.58
C VAL A 177 0.85 -3.14 22.80
N GLY A 178 0.48 -1.87 22.63
CA GLY A 178 -0.04 -1.02 23.69
C GLY A 178 -1.33 -1.57 24.31
N SER A 179 -2.27 -2.05 23.50
CA SER A 179 -3.51 -2.66 24.02
C SER A 179 -3.24 -3.94 24.79
N LYS A 180 -2.33 -4.80 24.33
CA LYS A 180 -1.91 -6.01 25.06
C LYS A 180 -1.26 -5.68 26.39
N VAL A 181 -0.37 -4.68 26.43
CA VAL A 181 0.27 -4.24 27.68
C VAL A 181 -0.75 -3.66 28.65
N LEU A 182 -1.68 -2.82 28.17
CA LEU A 182 -2.77 -2.27 28.99
C LEU A 182 -3.68 -3.36 29.54
N LEU A 183 -4.04 -4.37 28.73
CA LEU A 183 -4.85 -5.50 29.18
C LEU A 183 -4.16 -6.32 30.27
N VAL A 184 -2.84 -6.52 30.16
CA VAL A 184 -2.06 -7.20 31.21
C VAL A 184 -2.00 -6.34 32.48
N ALA A 185 -1.79 -5.03 32.35
CA ALA A 185 -1.68 -4.11 33.49
C ALA A 185 -3.04 -3.83 34.19
N ALA A 186 -4.16 -3.96 33.48
CA ALA A 186 -5.50 -3.77 34.03
C ALA A 186 -6.17 -5.08 34.48
N GLY A 187 -5.51 -6.22 34.26
CA GLY A 187 -5.96 -7.56 34.65
C GLY A 187 -5.41 -8.03 36.01
N GLU A 188 -4.84 -7.13 36.81
CA GLU A 188 -4.52 -7.33 38.23
C GLU A 188 -5.59 -6.74 39.15
#